data_AF-A0A941WFG8-F1
#
_entry.id   AF-A0A941WFG8-F1
#
_cell.length_a   1.000
_cell.length_b   1.000
_cell.length_c   1.000
_cell.angle_alpha   90.00
_cell.angle_beta   90.00
_cell.angle_gamma   90.00
#
_symmetry.space_group_name_H-M   'P 1'
#
loop_
_entity.id
_entity.type
_entity.pdbx_description
1 polymer ?
#
loop_
_entity_poly.entity_id
_entity_poly.type
_entity_poly.pdbx_seq_one_letter_code
_entity_poly.pdbx_strand_id
1 'polypeptide(L)'
;MKINAETKYCQTCGIPLDIDYTNLEANQNVEYCDYCLHNGVKLYDFSMDYLIYLWGLFPEEYYKETGVNLTSEELRAEMSKRLPNIK
;
A
#
# COMPACT_ATOMS: atom_id res chain seq x y z
N MET A 1 -16.65 -12.99 0.99
CA MET A 1 -15.54 -12.89 0.01
C MET A 1 -14.52 -13.95 0.36
N LYS A 2 -14.16 -14.82 -0.59
CA LYS A 2 -13.14 -15.84 -0.40
C LYS A 2 -11.79 -15.16 -0.54
N ILE A 3 -11.02 -15.10 0.54
CA ILE A 3 -9.63 -14.66 0.53
C ILE A 3 -8.85 -15.81 -0.10
N ASN A 4 -8.64 -15.76 -1.42
CA ASN A 4 -7.86 -16.77 -2.14
C ASN A 4 -6.53 -16.14 -2.56
N ALA A 5 -5.43 -16.78 -2.10
CA ALA A 5 -4.03 -16.59 -2.49
C ALA A 5 -3.37 -15.25 -2.11
N GLU A 6 -2.35 -15.32 -1.24
CA GLU A 6 -1.40 -14.27 -0.83
C GLU A 6 -1.57 -12.90 -1.50
N THR A 7 -2.38 -12.02 -0.88
CA THR A 7 -2.43 -10.60 -1.25
C THR A 7 -1.02 -10.05 -1.28
N LYS A 8 -0.57 -9.62 -2.47
CA LYS A 8 0.73 -8.97 -2.63
C LYS A 8 0.59 -7.52 -2.24
N TYR A 9 1.60 -7.02 -1.54
CA TYR A 9 1.65 -5.63 -1.09
C TYR A 9 2.79 -4.90 -1.78
N CYS A 10 2.63 -3.59 -1.98
CA CYS A 10 3.72 -2.74 -2.44
C CYS A 10 4.88 -2.81 -1.45
N GLN A 11 6.08 -3.11 -1.92
CA GLN A 11 7.29 -3.25 -1.09
C GLN A 11 7.82 -1.90 -0.54
N THR A 12 7.15 -0.79 -0.83
CA THR A 12 7.44 0.50 -0.20
C THR A 12 6.34 0.89 0.78
N CYS A 13 5.09 0.99 0.34
CA CYS A 13 4.02 1.58 1.15
C CYS A 13 3.03 0.60 1.77
N GLY A 14 3.10 -0.70 1.45
CA GLY A 14 2.21 -1.72 2.01
C GLY A 14 0.76 -1.71 1.48
N ILE A 15 0.46 -0.91 0.45
CA ILE A 15 -0.84 -0.94 -0.27
C ILE A 15 -0.97 -2.28 -1.01
N PRO A 16 -2.14 -2.95 -0.99
CA PRO A 16 -2.39 -4.14 -1.79
C PRO A 16 -2.24 -3.86 -3.29
N LEU A 17 -1.51 -4.72 -4.02
CA LEU A 17 -1.28 -4.59 -5.46
C LEU A 17 -2.40 -5.22 -6.31
N ASP A 18 -3.32 -5.94 -5.67
CA ASP A 18 -4.51 -6.55 -6.29
C ASP A 18 -5.70 -5.59 -6.37
N ILE A 19 -5.49 -4.30 -6.05
CA ILE A 19 -6.49 -3.27 -6.30
C ILE A 19 -6.57 -2.97 -7.80
N ASP A 20 -7.79 -2.83 -8.30
CA ASP A 20 -8.07 -2.63 -9.72
C ASP A 20 -7.66 -1.21 -10.14
N TYR A 21 -6.41 -1.05 -10.56
CA TYR A 21 -5.88 0.18 -11.14
C TYR A 21 -6.32 0.36 -12.60
N THR A 22 -7.60 0.13 -12.94
CA THR A 22 -8.14 0.06 -14.32
C THR A 22 -7.90 1.31 -15.19
N ASN A 23 -7.32 2.37 -14.63
CA ASN A 23 -6.97 3.63 -15.29
C ASN A 23 -5.47 3.92 -15.42
N LEU A 24 -4.57 3.03 -15.00
CA LEU A 24 -3.12 3.24 -15.13
C LEU A 24 -2.58 2.31 -16.23
N GLU A 25 -1.97 2.91 -17.26
CA GLU A 25 -1.61 2.26 -18.51
C GLU A 25 -0.76 0.99 -18.32
N ALA A 26 -0.95 0.05 -19.24
CA ALA A 26 -0.41 -1.31 -19.26
C ALA A 26 1.13 -1.39 -19.10
N ASN A 27 1.60 -1.41 -17.84
CA ASN A 27 2.86 -2.02 -17.40
C ASN A 27 2.90 -2.08 -15.85
N GLN A 28 1.87 -2.67 -15.24
CA GLN A 28 1.76 -2.77 -13.79
C GLN A 28 2.95 -3.55 -13.21
N ASN A 29 3.70 -2.89 -12.34
CA ASN A 29 4.78 -3.53 -11.60
C ASN A 29 4.20 -4.50 -10.56
N VAL A 30 4.77 -5.71 -10.47
CA VAL A 30 4.26 -6.77 -9.57
C VAL A 30 4.77 -6.66 -8.12
N GLU A 31 5.62 -5.68 -7.83
CA GLU A 31 6.28 -5.42 -6.54
C GLU A 31 5.96 -4.02 -5.97
N TYR A 32 5.68 -3.04 -6.82
CA TYR A 32 5.44 -1.64 -6.42
C TYR A 32 4.15 -1.10 -7.01
N CYS A 33 3.41 -0.31 -6.22
CA CYS A 33 2.26 0.44 -6.73
C CYS A 33 2.71 1.66 -7.55
N ASP A 34 1.84 2.17 -8.41
CA ASP A 34 2.14 3.29 -9.31
C ASP A 34 2.48 4.60 -8.57
N TYR A 35 2.01 4.76 -7.33
CA TYR A 35 2.38 5.90 -6.48
C TYR A 35 3.82 5.83 -5.94
N CYS A 36 4.34 4.62 -5.73
CA CYS A 36 5.70 4.42 -5.26
C CYS A 36 6.69 4.31 -6.43
N LEU A 37 6.23 3.82 -7.58
CA LEU A 37 7.05 3.61 -8.77
C LEU A 37 6.32 4.12 -10.02
N HIS A 38 6.83 5.20 -10.63
CA HIS A 38 6.32 5.70 -11.90
C HIS A 38 7.42 5.68 -12.96
N ASN A 39 7.15 5.05 -14.12
CA ASN A 39 8.14 4.85 -15.20
C ASN A 39 9.48 4.24 -14.73
N GLY A 40 9.43 3.34 -13.73
CA GLY A 40 10.63 2.70 -13.17
C GLY A 40 11.44 3.57 -12.21
N VAL A 41 10.97 4.76 -11.85
CA VAL A 41 11.61 5.65 -10.86
C VAL A 41 10.85 5.59 -9.53
N LYS A 42 11.57 5.28 -8.44
CA LYS A 42 11.01 5.32 -7.09
C LYS A 42 10.71 6.78 -6.73
N LEU A 43 9.44 7.11 -6.54
CA LEU A 43 9.00 8.48 -6.27
C LEU A 43 9.23 8.90 -4.82
N TYR A 44 9.19 7.95 -3.89
CA TYR A 44 9.30 8.20 -2.46
C TYR A 44 10.11 7.13 -1.75
N ASP A 45 11.12 7.52 -0.96
CA ASP A 45 11.88 6.65 -0.08
C ASP A 45 11.68 7.08 1.38
N PHE A 46 10.50 6.76 1.91
CA PHE A 46 10.15 7.05 3.28
C PHE A 46 10.59 5.92 4.22
N SER A 47 10.97 6.26 5.44
CA SER A 47 11.17 5.26 6.48
C SER A 47 9.85 4.57 6.82
N MET A 48 9.92 3.32 7.30
CA MET A 48 8.74 2.58 7.74
C MET A 48 7.94 3.35 8.79
N ASP A 49 8.61 3.97 9.78
CA ASP A 49 7.96 4.78 10.80
C ASP A 49 7.19 5.96 10.22
N TYR A 50 7.76 6.60 9.19
CA TYR A 50 7.11 7.72 8.52
C TYR A 50 5.89 7.28 7.70
N LEU A 51 5.95 6.11 7.06
CA LEU A 51 4.80 5.53 6.37
C LEU A 51 3.67 5.15 7.33
N ILE A 52 3.99 4.52 8.46
CA ILE A 52 3.01 4.20 9.52
C ILE A 52 2.37 5.48 10.04
N TYR A 53 3.16 6.53 10.26
CA TYR A 53 2.67 7.83 10.68
C TYR A 53 1.71 8.43 9.65
N LEU A 54 2.10 8.49 8.37
CA LEU A 54 1.28 9.04 7.29
C LEU A 54 -0.04 8.29 7.13
N TRP A 55 0.00 6.95 7.09
CA TRP A 55 -1.21 6.14 7.00
C TRP A 55 -2.14 6.37 8.18
N GLY A 56 -1.59 6.39 9.40
CA GLY A 56 -2.38 6.70 10.58
C GLY A 56 -2.92 8.14 10.64
N LEU A 57 -2.29 9.09 9.94
CA LEU A 57 -2.75 10.47 9.87
C LEU A 57 -3.92 10.63 8.89
N PHE A 58 -3.94 9.83 7.81
CA PHE A 58 -4.93 9.91 6.73
C PHE A 58 -5.53 8.52 6.39
N PRO A 59 -6.28 7.89 7.30
CA PRO A 59 -6.91 6.58 7.05
C PRO A 59 -7.90 6.61 5.87
N GLU A 60 -8.50 7.75 5.58
CA GLU A 60 -9.40 7.96 4.44
C GLU A 60 -8.70 7.78 3.09
N GLU A 61 -7.42 8.14 2.97
CA GLU A 61 -6.66 7.92 1.74
C GLU A 61 -6.40 6.43 1.54
N TYR A 62 -6.10 5.70 2.61
CA TYR A 62 -5.99 4.24 2.55
C TYR A 62 -7.33 3.59 2.15
N TYR A 63 -8.45 4.09 2.66
CA TYR A 63 -9.78 3.61 2.26
C TYR A 63 -10.08 3.87 0.79
N LYS A 64 -9.75 5.05 0.25
CA LYS A 64 -9.98 5.37 -1.18
C LYS A 64 -9.26 4.38 -2.10
N GLU A 65 -8.03 4.01 -1.73
CA GLU A 65 -7.21 3.09 -2.53
C GLU A 65 -7.63 1.63 -2.35
N THR A 66 -7.94 1.20 -1.13
CA THR A 66 -8.12 -0.23 -0.82
C THR A 66 -9.56 -0.68 -0.61
N GLY A 67 -10.48 0.27 -0.41
CA GLY A 67 -11.84 0.01 0.06
C GLY A 67 -11.94 -0.51 1.50
N VAL A 68 -10.82 -0.65 2.21
CA VAL A 68 -10.80 -1.15 3.59
C VAL A 68 -10.91 0.02 4.56
N ASN A 69 -11.99 0.03 5.34
CA ASN A 69 -12.23 1.08 6.33
C ASN A 69 -11.56 0.69 7.66
N LEU A 70 -10.45 1.36 7.98
CA LEU A 70 -9.72 1.21 9.24
C LEU A 70 -9.61 2.57 9.92
N THR A 71 -9.68 2.59 11.24
CA THR A 71 -9.34 3.78 12.01
C THR A 71 -7.83 4.06 11.96
N SER A 72 -7.42 5.27 12.33
CA SER A 72 -6.01 5.66 12.45
C SER A 72 -5.19 4.69 13.31
N GLU A 73 -5.73 4.20 14.42
CA GLU A 73 -5.03 3.29 15.33
C GLU A 73 -4.90 1.88 14.73
N GLU A 74 -5.98 1.37 14.14
CA GLU A 74 -5.99 0.07 13.47
C GLU A 74 -5.03 0.05 12.29
N LEU A 75 -5.01 1.12 11.49
CA LEU A 75 -4.13 1.23 10.33
C LEU A 75 -2.66 1.31 10.74
N ARG A 76 -2.33 2.03 11.83
CA ARG A 76 -0.97 2.01 12.40
C ARG A 76 -0.56 0.62 12.87
N ALA A 77 -1.46 -0.08 13.56
CA ALA A 77 -1.20 -1.42 14.05
C ALA A 77 -1.01 -2.43 12.91
N GLU A 78 -1.80 -2.31 11.85
CA GLU A 78 -1.70 -3.12 10.65
C GLU A 78 -0.40 -2.86 9.89
N MET A 79 -0.06 -1.59 9.64
CA MET A 79 1.16 -1.22 8.93
C MET A 79 2.43 -1.57 9.72
N SER A 80 2.40 -1.44 11.05
CA SER A 80 3.50 -1.87 11.93
C SER A 80 3.79 -3.36 11.84
N LYS A 81 2.77 -4.19 11.54
CA LYS A 81 2.95 -5.63 11.31
C LYS A 81 3.36 -5.92 9.88
N ARG A 82 2.78 -5.21 8.90
CA ARG A 82 2.95 -5.51 7.49
C ARG A 82 4.29 -5.03 6.94
N LEU A 83 4.67 -3.78 7.20
CA LEU A 83 5.84 -3.16 6.56
C LEU A 83 7.16 -3.87 6.87
N PRO A 84 7.45 -4.37 8.10
CA PRO A 84 8.68 -5.11 8.35
C PRO A 84 8.77 -6.47 7.65
N ASN A 85 7.64 -6.97 7.12
CA ASN A 85 7.54 -8.27 6.47
C ASN A 85 7.44 -8.18 4.93
N ILE A 86 7.54 -6.98 4.36
CA ILE A 86 7.74 -6.81 2.92
C ILE A 86 9.24 -7.03 2.61
N LYS A 87 9.56 -7.64 1.46
CA LYS A 87 10.91 -7.99 1.01
C LYS A 87 11.74 -6.76 0.63
#